data_AF-A0A2V8BP02-F1
#
_entry.id   AF-A0A2V8BP02-F1
#
_cell.length_a   1.000
_cell.length_b   1.000
_cell.length_c   1.000
_cell.angle_alpha   90.00
_cell.angle_beta   90.00
_cell.angle_gamma   90.00
#
_symmetry.space_group_name_H-M   'P 1'
#
loop_
_entity.id
_entity.type
_entity.pdbx_description
1 polymer ?
#
loop_
_entity_poly.entity_id
_entity_poly.type
_entity_poly.pdbx_seq_one_letter_code
_entity_poly.pdbx_strand_id
1 'polypeptide(L)'
;MAFFRLIPREEKFYTDFQALADELKRGASLLEEMLAPDRPIWDKADEIKEVEHKCDFLTHEIIQRLNRTFVTPLDREDIHALARSLDDVMDAIDASATLVRLYRLESVRFGARELARIITACTDQVRLALGGI
;
A
#
# COMPACT_ATOMS: atom_id res chain seq x y z
N MET A 1 23.18 -28.18 -26.56
CA MET A 1 22.67 -28.38 -25.19
C MET A 1 21.83 -27.17 -24.83
N ALA A 2 20.52 -27.30 -24.85
CA ALA A 2 19.60 -26.18 -24.61
C ALA A 2 19.52 -25.91 -23.09
N PHE A 3 19.88 -24.69 -22.70
CA PHE A 3 19.75 -24.21 -21.34
C PHE A 3 18.25 -24.01 -21.05
N PHE A 4 17.63 -24.93 -20.32
CA PHE A 4 16.28 -24.74 -19.80
C PHE A 4 16.35 -23.66 -18.72
N ARG A 5 16.08 -22.40 -19.10
CA ARG A 5 15.79 -21.31 -18.16
C ARG A 5 14.34 -21.49 -17.69
N LEU A 6 14.10 -22.53 -16.89
CA LEU A 6 12.77 -22.88 -16.39
C LEU A 6 12.42 -21.97 -15.20
N ILE A 7 11.61 -20.96 -15.52
CA ILE A 7 10.64 -20.26 -14.66
C ILE A 7 11.15 -18.95 -13.98
N PRO A 8 10.77 -17.75 -14.50
CA PRO A 8 11.06 -16.44 -13.90
C PRO A 8 10.07 -16.06 -12.77
N ARG A 9 9.73 -16.98 -11.87
CA ARG A 9 8.68 -16.74 -10.85
C ARG A 9 9.12 -15.79 -9.73
N GLU A 10 10.41 -15.72 -9.44
CA GLU A 10 10.94 -14.91 -8.35
C GLU A 10 10.75 -13.41 -8.63
N GLU A 11 11.15 -12.94 -9.82
CA GLU A 11 11.04 -11.53 -10.24
C GLU A 11 9.62 -10.97 -10.09
N LYS A 12 8.59 -11.80 -10.28
CA LYS A 12 7.21 -11.33 -10.29
C LYS A 12 6.67 -11.00 -8.91
N PHE A 13 7.00 -11.76 -7.87
CA PHE A 13 6.56 -11.42 -6.50
C PHE A 13 7.17 -10.11 -6.03
N TYR A 14 8.47 -9.90 -6.27
CA TYR A 14 9.14 -8.64 -5.92
C TYR A 14 8.56 -7.46 -6.70
N THR A 15 8.30 -7.63 -8.00
CA THR A 15 7.64 -6.60 -8.82
C THR A 15 6.24 -6.26 -8.28
N ASP A 16 5.45 -7.28 -7.93
CA ASP A 16 4.10 -7.11 -7.38
C ASP A 16 4.16 -6.36 -6.02
N PHE A 17 5.15 -6.67 -5.16
CA PHE A 17 5.36 -5.95 -3.89
C PHE A 17 5.81 -4.50 -4.07
N GLN A 18 6.70 -4.24 -5.03
CA GLN A 18 7.12 -2.86 -5.34
C GLN A 18 5.93 -2.03 -5.84
N ALA A 19 5.08 -2.61 -6.70
CA ALA A 19 3.86 -1.95 -7.17
C ALA A 19 2.88 -1.66 -6.02
N LEU A 20 2.69 -2.62 -5.09
CA LEU A 20 1.85 -2.43 -3.91
C LEU A 20 2.40 -1.32 -3.01
N ALA A 21 3.73 -1.26 -2.82
CA ALA A 21 4.38 -0.22 -2.04
C ALA A 21 4.30 1.17 -2.69
N ASP A 22 4.36 1.25 -4.03
CA ASP A 22 4.17 2.49 -4.77
C ASP A 22 2.75 3.05 -4.60
N GLU A 23 1.71 2.19 -4.67
CA GLU A 23 0.33 2.60 -4.39
C GLU A 23 0.12 2.94 -2.91
N LEU A 24 0.71 2.18 -1.97
CA LEU A 24 0.64 2.48 -0.54
C LEU A 24 1.23 3.88 -0.22
N LYS A 25 2.40 4.19 -0.78
CA LYS A 25 3.02 5.51 -0.66
C LYS A 25 2.12 6.61 -1.24
N ARG A 26 1.49 6.35 -2.38
CA ARG A 26 0.51 7.28 -2.97
C ARG A 26 -0.67 7.51 -2.03
N GLY A 27 -1.23 6.47 -1.44
CA GLY A 27 -2.33 6.56 -0.46
C GLY A 27 -1.96 7.43 0.73
N ALA A 28 -0.76 7.24 1.29
CA ALA A 28 -0.25 8.05 2.39
C ALA A 28 -0.08 9.53 2.01
N SER A 29 0.49 9.82 0.82
CA SER A 29 0.63 11.18 0.30
C SER A 29 -0.73 11.87 0.14
N LEU A 30 -1.75 11.15 -0.36
CA LEU A 30 -3.10 11.69 -0.50
C LEU A 30 -3.75 12.02 0.86
N LEU A 31 -3.51 11.19 1.88
CA LEU A 31 -3.97 11.47 3.24
C LEU A 31 -3.26 12.69 3.82
N GLU A 32 -1.95 12.83 3.60
CA GLU A 32 -1.22 14.03 4.01
C GLU A 32 -1.75 15.28 3.31
N GLU A 33 -1.96 15.24 2.00
CA GLU A 33 -2.57 16.33 1.21
C GLU A 33 -3.97 16.68 1.72
N MET A 34 -4.79 15.67 2.03
CA MET A 34 -6.13 15.84 2.58
C MET A 34 -6.12 16.66 3.88
N LEU A 35 -5.12 16.43 4.74
CA LEU A 35 -5.05 16.99 6.10
C LEU A 35 -4.15 18.23 6.22
N ALA A 36 -3.32 18.53 5.21
CA ALA A 36 -2.40 19.66 5.19
C ALA A 36 -3.07 21.04 5.37
N PRO A 37 -4.16 21.39 4.66
CA PRO A 37 -4.81 22.68 4.81
C PRO A 37 -5.59 22.84 6.13
N ASP A 38 -5.96 24.07 6.45
CA ASP A 38 -6.77 24.41 7.64
C ASP A 38 -8.12 23.71 7.66
N ARG A 39 -8.77 23.69 6.51
CA ARG A 39 -9.95 22.86 6.26
C ARG A 39 -9.54 21.66 5.39
N PRO A 40 -9.77 20.41 5.83
CA PRO A 40 -9.47 19.22 5.05
C PRO A 40 -10.17 19.17 3.69
N ILE A 41 -9.50 18.57 2.72
CA ILE A 41 -10.02 18.39 1.35
C ILE A 41 -10.80 17.08 1.29
N TRP A 42 -12.10 17.10 1.59
CA TRP A 42 -12.90 15.87 1.71
C TRP A 42 -12.92 14.99 0.45
N ASP A 43 -12.84 15.61 -0.74
CA ASP A 43 -12.89 14.89 -2.01
C ASP A 43 -11.67 13.97 -2.24
N LYS A 44 -10.56 14.20 -1.53
CA LYS A 44 -9.40 13.28 -1.53
C LYS A 44 -9.75 11.87 -1.05
N ALA A 45 -10.84 11.71 -0.29
CA ALA A 45 -11.31 10.39 0.11
C ALA A 45 -11.67 9.50 -1.09
N ASP A 46 -12.16 10.06 -2.20
CA ASP A 46 -12.43 9.25 -3.40
C ASP A 46 -11.13 8.82 -4.09
N GLU A 47 -10.12 9.71 -4.17
CA GLU A 47 -8.80 9.35 -4.70
C GLU A 47 -8.13 8.26 -3.84
N ILE A 48 -8.26 8.35 -2.52
CA ILE A 48 -7.74 7.35 -1.57
C ILE A 48 -8.46 6.02 -1.75
N LYS A 49 -9.78 6.04 -1.95
CA LYS A 49 -10.55 4.81 -2.18
C LYS A 49 -10.13 4.10 -3.46
N GLU A 50 -9.85 4.85 -4.52
CA GLU A 50 -9.32 4.27 -5.76
C GLU A 50 -7.92 3.67 -5.59
N VAL A 51 -7.09 4.20 -4.68
CA VAL A 51 -5.79 3.60 -4.35
C VAL A 51 -5.99 2.33 -3.53
N GLU A 52 -6.89 2.33 -2.54
CA GLU A 52 -7.20 1.13 -1.77
C GLU A 52 -7.69 -0.01 -2.66
N HIS A 53 -8.63 0.23 -3.59
CA HIS A 53 -9.08 -0.80 -4.54
C HIS A 53 -7.94 -1.39 -5.38
N LYS A 54 -6.91 -0.59 -5.72
CA LYS A 54 -5.72 -1.09 -6.44
C LYS A 54 -4.82 -1.93 -5.55
N CYS A 55 -4.61 -1.51 -4.30
CA CYS A 55 -3.86 -2.29 -3.32
C CYS A 55 -4.54 -3.65 -3.11
N ASP A 56 -5.85 -3.66 -2.88
CA ASP A 56 -6.67 -4.86 -2.74
C ASP A 56 -6.51 -5.81 -3.93
N PHE A 57 -6.58 -5.26 -5.15
CA PHE A 57 -6.39 -6.02 -6.39
C PHE A 57 -4.98 -6.64 -6.47
N LEU A 58 -3.93 -5.88 -6.14
CA LEU A 58 -2.55 -6.36 -6.14
C LEU A 58 -2.33 -7.44 -5.07
N THR A 59 -2.83 -7.23 -3.86
CA THR A 59 -2.81 -8.21 -2.76
C THR A 59 -3.49 -9.50 -3.21
N HIS A 60 -4.65 -9.41 -3.85
CA HIS A 60 -5.37 -10.56 -4.39
C HIS A 60 -4.56 -11.31 -5.45
N GLU A 61 -3.93 -10.60 -6.39
CA GLU A 61 -3.08 -11.19 -7.42
C GLU A 61 -1.84 -11.90 -6.82
N ILE A 62 -1.22 -11.31 -5.80
CA ILE A 62 -0.10 -11.93 -5.07
C ILE A 62 -0.56 -13.25 -4.43
N ILE A 63 -1.70 -13.25 -3.72
CA ILE A 63 -2.23 -14.44 -3.05
C ILE A 63 -2.63 -15.52 -4.08
N GLN A 64 -3.28 -15.14 -5.18
CA GLN A 64 -3.60 -16.08 -6.26
C GLN A 64 -2.32 -16.69 -6.87
N ARG A 65 -1.29 -15.87 -7.12
CA ARG A 65 -0.01 -16.33 -7.65
C ARG A 65 0.67 -17.27 -6.67
N LEU A 66 0.67 -16.94 -5.38
CA LEU A 66 1.20 -17.76 -4.31
C LEU A 66 0.56 -19.15 -4.33
N ASN A 67 -0.77 -19.23 -4.38
CA ASN A 67 -1.53 -20.49 -4.41
C ASN A 67 -1.25 -21.36 -5.65
N ARG A 68 -0.89 -20.74 -6.79
CA ARG A 68 -0.56 -21.46 -8.04
C ARG A 68 0.93 -21.76 -8.21
N THR A 69 1.76 -21.31 -7.27
CA THR A 69 3.22 -21.44 -7.33
C THR A 69 3.69 -22.54 -6.40
N PHE A 70 4.32 -23.58 -6.94
CA PHE A 70 4.80 -24.73 -6.16
C PHE A 70 6.12 -24.43 -5.41
N VAL A 71 7.04 -23.71 -6.05
CA VAL A 71 8.31 -23.27 -5.46
C VAL A 71 8.29 -21.74 -5.38
N THR A 72 8.39 -21.21 -4.16
CA THR A 72 8.38 -19.78 -3.86
C THR A 72 9.79 -19.25 -3.59
N PRO A 73 10.09 -17.97 -3.91
CA PRO A 73 11.40 -17.37 -3.65
C PRO A 73 11.70 -17.15 -2.16
N LEU A 74 10.64 -17.07 -1.35
CA LEU A 74 10.65 -16.86 0.09
C LEU A 74 9.65 -17.82 0.72
N ASP A 75 9.64 -17.88 2.04
CA ASP A 75 8.63 -18.66 2.76
C ASP A 75 7.23 -18.17 2.40
N ARG A 76 6.33 -19.11 2.14
CA ARG A 76 4.97 -18.84 1.68
C ARG A 76 4.20 -17.99 2.68
N GLU A 77 4.40 -18.27 3.97
CA GLU A 77 3.76 -17.55 5.06
C GLU A 77 4.22 -16.09 5.08
N ASP A 78 5.50 -15.82 4.84
CA ASP A 78 6.05 -14.47 4.76
C ASP A 78 5.51 -13.68 3.57
N ILE A 79 5.42 -14.30 2.38
CA ILE A 79 4.83 -13.65 1.20
C ILE A 79 3.38 -13.24 1.48
N HIS A 80 2.61 -14.14 2.09
CA HIS A 80 1.21 -13.87 2.44
C HIS A 80 1.10 -12.78 3.51
N ALA A 81 1.89 -12.89 4.58
CA ALA A 81 1.91 -11.94 5.69
C ALA A 81 2.33 -10.55 5.22
N LEU A 82 3.35 -10.44 4.37
CA LEU A 82 3.82 -9.17 3.83
C LEU A 82 2.72 -8.51 2.98
N ALA A 83 2.12 -9.24 2.03
CA ALA A 83 1.05 -8.70 1.20
C ALA A 83 -0.12 -8.17 2.05
N ARG A 84 -0.59 -8.97 3.00
CA ARG A 84 -1.66 -8.56 3.93
C ARG A 84 -1.29 -7.39 4.81
N SER A 85 -0.07 -7.33 5.33
CA SER A 85 0.34 -6.23 6.19
C SER A 85 0.41 -4.89 5.47
N LEU A 86 0.75 -4.88 4.17
CA LEU A 86 0.75 -3.67 3.35
C LEU A 86 -0.69 -3.22 3.03
N ASP A 87 -1.57 -4.18 2.76
CA ASP A 87 -3.02 -4.02 2.58
C ASP A 87 -3.65 -3.36 3.82
N ASP A 88 -3.40 -3.90 5.01
CA ASP A 88 -3.95 -3.40 6.28
C ASP A 88 -3.60 -1.93 6.55
N VAL A 89 -2.40 -1.48 6.12
CA VAL A 89 -2.00 -0.07 6.23
C VAL A 89 -2.81 0.80 5.27
N MET A 90 -3.05 0.33 4.04
CA MET A 90 -3.87 1.05 3.07
C MET A 90 -5.33 1.15 3.55
N ASP A 91 -5.89 0.08 4.10
CA ASP A 91 -7.23 0.07 4.69
C ASP A 91 -7.35 1.08 5.84
N ALA A 92 -6.32 1.17 6.70
CA ALA A 92 -6.30 2.15 7.78
C ALA A 92 -6.26 3.60 7.27
N ILE A 93 -5.55 3.84 6.15
CA ILE A 93 -5.52 5.14 5.45
C ILE A 93 -6.92 5.48 4.88
N ASP A 94 -7.55 4.54 4.17
CA ASP A 94 -8.90 4.71 3.61
C ASP A 94 -9.95 4.96 4.70
N ALA A 95 -9.92 4.17 5.77
CA ALA A 95 -10.80 4.34 6.92
C ALA A 95 -10.64 5.74 7.55
N SER A 96 -9.39 6.21 7.69
CA SER A 96 -9.11 7.54 8.24
C SER A 96 -9.68 8.65 7.35
N ALA A 97 -9.44 8.58 6.04
CA ALA A 97 -9.98 9.55 5.07
C ALA A 97 -11.52 9.54 5.04
N THR A 98 -12.10 8.34 5.08
CA THR A 98 -13.56 8.16 5.14
C THR A 98 -14.16 8.84 6.38
N LEU A 99 -13.54 8.72 7.56
CA LEU A 99 -14.03 9.39 8.77
C LEU A 99 -13.92 10.91 8.66
N VAL A 100 -12.83 11.43 8.10
CA VAL A 100 -12.64 12.89 7.91
C VAL A 100 -13.75 13.46 7.03
N ARG A 101 -14.10 12.78 5.94
CA ARG A 101 -15.20 13.16 5.05
C ARG A 101 -16.58 12.96 5.69
N LEU A 102 -16.82 11.80 6.31
CA LEU A 102 -18.12 11.42 6.90
C LEU A 102 -18.57 12.43 7.96
N TYR A 103 -17.65 12.81 8.85
CA TYR A 103 -17.92 13.79 9.90
C TYR A 103 -17.79 15.24 9.44
N ARG A 104 -17.44 15.48 8.17
CA ARG A 104 -17.26 16.81 7.59
C ARG A 104 -16.36 17.67 8.47
N LEU A 105 -15.19 17.12 8.85
CA LEU A 105 -14.27 17.84 9.73
C LEU A 105 -13.87 19.16 9.08
N GLU A 106 -14.10 20.26 9.79
CA GLU A 106 -13.78 21.61 9.32
C GLU A 106 -12.36 22.05 9.71
N SER A 107 -11.75 21.35 10.68
CA SER A 107 -10.37 21.55 11.10
C SER A 107 -9.76 20.26 11.63
N VAL A 108 -8.44 20.14 11.52
CA VAL A 108 -7.67 18.97 11.98
C VAL A 108 -6.62 19.44 12.98
N ARG A 109 -6.52 18.73 14.11
CA ARG A 109 -5.52 19.03 15.14
C ARG A 109 -4.12 18.83 14.59
N PHE A 110 -3.17 19.65 15.04
CA PHE A 110 -1.76 19.54 14.66
C PHE A 110 -1.21 18.11 14.75
N GLY A 111 -1.50 17.38 15.84
CA GLY A 111 -1.04 16.00 16.01
C GLY A 111 -1.54 15.04 14.92
N ALA A 112 -2.74 15.22 14.37
CA ALA A 112 -3.22 14.38 13.28
C ALA A 112 -2.51 14.69 11.95
N ARG A 113 -2.10 15.94 11.73
CA ARG A 113 -1.23 16.31 10.60
C ARG A 113 0.16 15.70 10.75
N GLU A 114 0.72 15.70 11.95
CA GLU A 114 1.98 15.02 12.24
C GLU A 114 1.91 13.52 11.97
N LEU A 115 0.83 12.87 12.40
CA LEU A 115 0.64 11.44 12.14
C LEU A 115 0.58 11.14 10.64
N ALA A 116 -0.10 11.96 9.83
CA ALA A 116 -0.14 11.79 8.38
C ALA A 116 1.27 11.89 7.75
N ARG A 117 2.07 12.88 8.16
CA ARG A 117 3.47 13.01 7.73
C ARG A 117 4.33 11.81 8.12
N ILE A 118 4.15 11.30 9.33
CA ILE A 118 4.87 10.11 9.82
C ILE A 118 4.48 8.89 8.99
N ILE A 119 3.19 8.73 8.66
CA ILE A 119 2.73 7.63 7.80
C ILE A 119 3.39 7.72 6.43
N THR A 120 3.41 8.88 5.78
CA THR A 120 4.12 9.09 4.50
C THR A 120 5.59 8.69 4.61
N ALA A 121 6.30 9.18 5.63
CA ALA A 121 7.71 8.85 5.85
C ALA A 121 7.94 7.34 6.09
N CYS A 122 7.05 6.67 6.81
CA CYS A 122 7.10 5.21 6.98
C CYS A 122 6.91 4.48 5.64
N THR A 123 5.94 4.90 4.82
CA THR A 123 5.73 4.28 3.50
C THR A 123 6.91 4.49 2.55
N ASP A 124 7.63 5.62 2.66
CA ASP A 124 8.89 5.82 1.95
C ASP A 124 9.95 4.79 2.35
N GLN A 125 10.10 4.50 3.65
CA GLN A 125 11.05 3.49 4.12
C GLN A 125 10.65 2.08 3.68
N VAL A 126 9.36 1.76 3.72
CA VAL A 126 8.82 0.48 3.20
C VAL A 126 9.14 0.32 1.71
N ARG A 127 8.88 1.37 0.91
CA ARG A 127 9.16 1.35 -0.53
C ARG A 127 10.66 1.23 -0.84
N LEU A 128 11.52 1.88 -0.05
CA LEU A 128 12.97 1.76 -0.16
C LEU A 128 13.44 0.34 0.16
N ALA A 129 12.93 -0.26 1.24
CA ALA A 129 13.26 -1.63 1.63
C ALA A 129 12.89 -2.62 0.51
N LEU A 130 11.71 -2.47 -0.09
CA LEU A 130 11.24 -3.32 -1.20
C LEU A 130 11.93 -3.05 -2.54
N GLY A 131 12.57 -1.89 -2.71
CA GLY A 131 13.39 -1.57 -3.88
C GLY A 131 14.81 -2.15 -3.82
N GLY A 132 15.27 -2.58 -2.65
CA GLY A 132 16.59 -3.19 -2.44
C GLY A 132 16.60 -4.72 -2.58
N ILE A 133 15.45 -5.33 -2.87
CA ILE A 133 15.26 -6.78 -3.01
C ILE A 133 15.02 -7.15 -4.48
#